data_AF-A0A3A5HQ25-F1
#
_entry.id   AF-A0A3A5HQ25-F1
#
_cell.length_a   1.000
_cell.length_b   1.000
_cell.length_c   1.000
_cell.angle_alpha   90.00
_cell.angle_beta   90.00
_cell.angle_gamma   90.00
#
_symmetry.space_group_name_H-M   'P 1'
#
loop_
_entity.id
_entity.type
_entity.pdbx_description
1 polymer ?
#
loop_
_entity_poly.entity_id
_entity_poly.type
_entity_poly.pdbx_seq_one_letter_code
_entity_poly.pdbx_strand_id
1 'polypeptide(L)'
;MNDLDKDYEIVGVTPNEELNLGDLPVSSNFFLLIRNALERLQENRILEVTTYLPNIKDDLQSWCRIHKYEFLMALDAGNHYRHLIRKGNSSMNGTPDWGIKIPLRKGERIDIRDWFQGRFGDVLDHAPSYIGFVPRGAAAESGIPDFGYKLNSKDEVWADNITALYEQAKENQWNATTDVPWQELTELPDELEWAVCQIMTFLAENEYSALYIPAKYMAQINPHYIEVMMYLSTLVQDEARHIEAFVKRALANGGGLQYSSSLTERSLHSLFIQENYFQSSFLLHVLGEGTFLDLLNFIEDYAPDPVTRKIVHLAKIDEGRHVSYGIGHVRHIIEKNPKAIQSLIEAAEERNKYLNGSGTNENSFLMEALAILAGGGRSPEQLKKGFKKVERLHEIMYEHRIQRMLQIGLDLETAQTISKSHTENFM
;
A
#
# COMPACT_ATOMS: atom_id res chain seq x y z
N MET A 1 -23.15 -38.08 21.80
CA MET A 1 -22.61 -39.24 21.07
C MET A 1 -23.42 -39.33 19.79
N ASN A 2 -22.81 -38.84 18.70
CA ASN A 2 -23.04 -39.11 17.26
C ASN A 2 -24.47 -38.99 16.70
N ASP A 3 -24.75 -38.44 15.51
CA ASP A 3 -23.96 -38.35 14.27
C ASP A 3 -24.25 -37.05 13.50
N LEU A 4 -23.17 -36.44 12.99
CA LEU A 4 -23.18 -35.50 11.88
C LEU A 4 -22.62 -36.26 10.67
N ASP A 5 -23.45 -37.01 9.97
CA ASP A 5 -23.11 -37.48 8.62
C ASP A 5 -23.49 -36.37 7.64
N LYS A 6 -22.52 -35.48 7.38
CA LYS A 6 -22.52 -34.68 6.16
C LYS A 6 -21.92 -35.56 5.07
N ASP A 7 -22.72 -35.92 4.08
CA ASP A 7 -22.27 -36.57 2.85
C ASP A 7 -21.17 -35.70 2.19
N TYR A 8 -19.91 -36.09 2.39
CA TYR A 8 -18.82 -35.64 1.55
C TYR A 8 -18.88 -36.47 0.27
N GLU A 9 -19.31 -35.87 -0.83
CA GLU A 9 -19.15 -36.48 -2.14
C GLU A 9 -17.66 -36.39 -2.50
N ILE A 10 -16.92 -37.47 -2.22
CA ILE A 10 -15.56 -37.65 -2.75
C ILE A 10 -15.74 -37.82 -4.27
N VAL A 11 -15.57 -36.74 -5.03
CA VAL A 11 -15.49 -36.81 -6.48
C VAL A 11 -14.15 -37.46 -6.83
N GLY A 12 -14.13 -38.80 -6.83
CA GLY A 12 -12.98 -39.57 -7.29
C GLY A 12 -12.74 -39.28 -8.77
N VAL A 13 -11.54 -38.80 -9.11
CA VAL A 13 -11.14 -38.65 -10.51
C VAL A 13 -10.83 -40.03 -11.07
N THR A 14 -11.72 -40.59 -11.88
CA THR A 14 -11.49 -41.89 -12.55
C THR A 14 -10.87 -41.66 -13.93
N PRO A 15 -9.69 -42.24 -14.23
CA PRO A 15 -9.12 -42.14 -15.57
C PRO A 15 -9.99 -42.86 -16.59
N ASN A 16 -10.01 -42.34 -17.82
CA ASN A 16 -10.75 -42.93 -18.94
C ASN A 16 -9.89 -43.89 -19.75
N GLU A 17 -8.57 -43.69 -19.73
CA GLU A 17 -7.59 -44.56 -20.37
C GLU A 17 -6.31 -44.57 -19.52
N GLU A 18 -5.56 -45.67 -19.59
CA GLU A 18 -4.29 -45.86 -18.87
C GLU A 18 -3.16 -46.12 -19.86
N LEU A 19 -2.02 -45.49 -19.63
CA LEU A 19 -0.79 -45.65 -20.40
C LEU A 19 0.38 -45.94 -19.46
N ASN A 20 0.88 -47.17 -19.48
CA ASN A 20 2.07 -47.54 -18.72
C ASN A 20 3.33 -47.39 -19.57
N LEU A 21 4.22 -46.50 -19.15
CA LEU A 21 5.49 -46.19 -19.80
C LEU A 21 6.70 -46.80 -19.08
N GLY A 22 6.51 -47.41 -17.92
CA GLY A 22 7.59 -48.05 -17.15
C GLY A 22 8.80 -47.14 -16.95
N ASP A 23 9.99 -47.65 -17.27
CA ASP A 23 11.29 -46.98 -17.18
C ASP A 23 11.72 -46.25 -18.46
N LEU A 24 10.80 -46.01 -19.40
CA LEU A 24 11.10 -45.31 -20.66
C LEU A 24 11.64 -43.88 -20.39
N PRO A 25 12.85 -43.52 -20.84
CA PRO A 25 13.47 -42.22 -20.54
C PRO A 25 12.68 -41.04 -21.12
N VAL A 26 12.62 -39.93 -20.36
CA VAL A 26 12.01 -38.66 -20.76
C VAL A 26 12.69 -38.14 -22.04
N SER A 27 12.03 -38.33 -23.17
CA SER A 27 12.54 -38.09 -24.51
C SER A 27 11.38 -37.81 -25.48
N SER A 28 11.68 -37.47 -26.73
CA SER A 28 10.63 -37.27 -27.75
C SER A 28 9.70 -38.48 -27.90
N ASN A 29 10.21 -39.71 -27.71
CA ASN A 29 9.41 -40.93 -27.81
C ASN A 29 8.46 -41.10 -26.61
N PHE A 30 8.91 -40.72 -25.42
CA PHE A 30 8.09 -40.71 -24.21
C PHE A 30 6.87 -39.80 -24.39
N PHE A 31 7.11 -38.55 -24.80
CA PHE A 31 6.04 -37.58 -25.05
C PHE A 31 5.16 -37.93 -26.26
N LEU A 32 5.72 -38.57 -27.29
CA LEU A 32 4.96 -39.05 -28.45
C LEU A 32 3.87 -40.06 -28.05
N LEU A 33 4.19 -41.00 -27.15
CA LEU A 33 3.24 -42.00 -26.69
C LEU A 33 2.10 -41.36 -25.89
N ILE A 34 2.42 -40.41 -25.00
CA ILE A 34 1.44 -39.65 -24.23
C ILE A 34 0.52 -38.87 -25.17
N ARG A 35 1.09 -38.15 -26.14
CA ARG A 35 0.32 -37.42 -27.15
C ARG A 35 -0.63 -38.35 -27.91
N ASN A 36 -0.13 -39.48 -28.40
CA ASN A 36 -0.94 -40.41 -29.19
C ASN A 36 -2.09 -41.02 -28.36
N ALA A 37 -1.88 -41.29 -27.08
CA ALA A 37 -2.94 -41.74 -26.17
C ALA A 37 -3.98 -40.63 -25.95
N LEU A 38 -3.54 -39.40 -25.66
CA LEU A 38 -4.43 -38.24 -25.53
C LEU A 38 -5.20 -37.94 -26.83
N GLU A 39 -4.60 -38.14 -28.00
CA GLU A 39 -5.29 -37.92 -29.28
C GLU A 39 -6.45 -38.90 -29.53
N ARG A 40 -6.39 -40.11 -28.96
CA ARG A 40 -7.47 -41.11 -29.07
C ARG A 40 -8.66 -40.81 -28.16
N LEU A 41 -8.45 -39.99 -27.13
CA LEU A 41 -9.48 -39.59 -26.19
C LEU A 41 -10.42 -38.53 -26.76
N GLN A 42 -11.68 -38.54 -26.31
CA GLN A 42 -12.60 -37.41 -26.50
C GLN A 42 -12.17 -36.21 -25.62
N GLU A 43 -12.62 -34.99 -25.94
CA GLU A 43 -12.35 -33.80 -25.12
C GLU A 43 -12.77 -34.01 -23.65
N ASN A 44 -12.02 -33.40 -22.73
CA ASN A 44 -12.21 -33.48 -21.27
C ASN A 44 -12.05 -34.88 -20.65
N ARG A 45 -11.67 -35.90 -21.43
CA ARG A 45 -11.33 -37.22 -20.91
C ARG A 45 -9.91 -37.24 -20.34
N ILE A 46 -9.69 -38.11 -19.36
CA ILE A 46 -8.49 -38.17 -18.55
C ILE A 46 -7.67 -39.42 -18.92
N LEU A 47 -6.39 -39.21 -19.17
CA LEU A 47 -5.38 -40.25 -19.32
C LEU A 47 -4.61 -40.37 -18.00
N GLU A 48 -4.48 -41.57 -17.47
CA GLU A 48 -3.48 -41.89 -16.44
C GLU A 48 -2.19 -42.38 -17.10
N VAL A 49 -1.07 -41.75 -16.79
CA VAL A 49 0.27 -42.14 -17.24
C VAL A 49 1.05 -42.70 -16.06
N THR A 50 1.43 -43.98 -16.15
CA THR A 50 2.25 -44.67 -15.14
C THR A 50 3.71 -44.75 -15.58
N THR A 51 4.65 -44.40 -14.70
CA THR A 51 6.10 -44.48 -14.93
C THR A 51 6.86 -44.94 -13.68
N TYR A 52 8.08 -45.46 -13.84
CA TYR A 52 9.02 -45.77 -12.77
C TYR A 52 10.08 -44.67 -12.58
N LEU A 53 10.04 -43.61 -13.39
CA LEU A 53 11.01 -42.52 -13.31
C LEU A 53 10.64 -41.51 -12.22
N PRO A 54 11.53 -41.24 -11.25
CA PRO A 54 11.32 -40.17 -10.29
C PRO A 54 11.47 -38.81 -10.97
N ASN A 55 10.78 -37.79 -10.45
CA ASN A 55 10.95 -36.36 -10.78
C ASN A 55 10.52 -35.91 -12.18
N ILE A 56 9.71 -36.66 -12.93
CA ILE A 56 9.24 -36.25 -14.28
C ILE A 56 8.04 -35.29 -14.26
N LYS A 57 7.56 -34.91 -13.07
CA LYS A 57 6.36 -34.10 -12.88
C LYS A 57 6.49 -32.75 -13.60
N ASP A 58 7.60 -32.06 -13.40
CA ASP A 58 7.79 -30.70 -13.94
C ASP A 58 7.94 -30.72 -15.47
N ASP A 59 8.60 -31.75 -16.01
CA ASP A 59 8.72 -32.00 -17.45
C ASP A 59 7.35 -32.28 -18.08
N LEU A 60 6.55 -33.17 -17.47
CA LEU A 60 5.20 -33.49 -17.92
C LEU A 60 4.27 -32.28 -17.85
N GLN A 61 4.31 -31.52 -16.76
CA GLN A 61 3.51 -30.33 -16.58
C GLN A 61 3.85 -29.26 -17.64
N SER A 62 5.14 -29.04 -17.88
CA SER A 62 5.63 -28.12 -18.92
C SER A 62 5.21 -28.56 -20.32
N TRP A 63 5.34 -29.85 -20.62
CA TRP A 63 4.96 -30.42 -21.90
C TRP A 63 3.45 -30.32 -22.16
N CYS A 64 2.63 -30.64 -21.15
CA CYS A 64 1.17 -30.51 -21.22
C CYS A 64 0.76 -29.07 -21.54
N ARG A 65 1.40 -28.08 -20.89
CA ARG A 65 1.16 -26.66 -21.16
C ARG A 65 1.44 -26.29 -22.62
N ILE A 66 2.58 -26.70 -23.18
CA ILE A 66 2.95 -26.43 -24.58
C ILE A 66 1.95 -27.06 -25.55
N HIS A 67 1.44 -28.25 -25.23
CA HIS A 67 0.58 -29.04 -26.11
C HIS A 67 -0.91 -28.90 -25.80
N LYS A 68 -1.30 -27.92 -24.97
CA LYS A 68 -2.69 -27.59 -24.65
C LYS A 68 -3.47 -28.71 -23.93
N TYR A 69 -2.78 -29.51 -23.11
CA TYR A 69 -3.38 -30.48 -22.20
C TYR A 69 -3.36 -29.97 -20.75
N GLU A 70 -4.29 -30.42 -19.92
CA GLU A 70 -4.38 -30.02 -18.52
C GLU A 70 -3.76 -31.10 -17.61
N PHE A 71 -2.67 -30.77 -16.92
CA PHE A 71 -2.04 -31.65 -15.95
C PHE A 71 -2.78 -31.55 -14.62
N LEU A 72 -3.44 -32.62 -14.18
CA LEU A 72 -4.31 -32.59 -13.00
C LEU A 72 -3.54 -32.86 -11.71
N MET A 73 -2.75 -33.93 -11.67
CA MET A 73 -2.00 -34.31 -10.47
C MET A 73 -0.90 -35.34 -10.75
N ALA A 74 0.01 -35.47 -9.79
CA ALA A 74 0.97 -36.56 -9.69
C ALA A 74 0.79 -37.30 -8.37
N LEU A 75 0.85 -38.62 -8.39
CA LEU A 75 0.72 -39.52 -7.25
C LEU A 75 1.94 -40.42 -7.15
N ASP A 76 2.51 -40.52 -5.96
CA ASP A 76 3.54 -41.49 -5.63
C ASP A 76 2.88 -42.77 -5.10
N ALA A 77 3.01 -43.88 -5.83
CA ALA A 77 2.50 -45.19 -5.44
C ALA A 77 3.58 -46.10 -4.83
N GLY A 78 4.72 -45.52 -4.44
CA GLY A 78 5.84 -46.20 -3.79
C GLY A 78 6.83 -46.84 -4.76
N ASN A 79 6.35 -47.73 -5.65
CA ASN A 79 7.19 -48.39 -6.66
C ASN A 79 7.00 -47.83 -8.08
N HIS A 80 6.08 -46.88 -8.25
CA HIS A 80 5.80 -46.18 -9.51
C HIS A 80 5.11 -44.85 -9.22
N TYR A 81 5.07 -43.98 -10.23
CA TYR A 81 4.38 -42.71 -10.20
C TYR A 81 3.23 -42.71 -11.21
N ARG A 82 2.11 -42.10 -10.82
CA ARG A 82 0.92 -41.95 -11.66
C ARG A 82 0.65 -40.48 -11.90
N HIS A 83 0.41 -40.11 -13.15
CA HIS A 83 0.14 -38.74 -13.57
C HIS A 83 -1.20 -38.69 -14.30
N LEU A 84 -2.10 -37.83 -13.86
CA LEU A 84 -3.40 -37.65 -14.52
C LEU A 84 -3.34 -36.43 -15.45
N ILE A 85 -3.61 -36.65 -16.72
CA ILE A 85 -3.59 -35.62 -17.76
C ILE A 85 -4.95 -35.61 -18.44
N ARG A 86 -5.66 -34.49 -18.40
CA ARG A 86 -6.91 -34.32 -19.14
C ARG A 86 -6.62 -33.81 -20.54
N LYS A 87 -7.26 -34.41 -21.55
CA LYS A 87 -7.24 -33.89 -22.92
C LYS A 87 -7.89 -32.51 -22.91
N GLY A 88 -7.05 -31.48 -22.95
CA GLY A 88 -7.48 -30.10 -22.90
C GLY A 88 -8.07 -29.66 -24.23
N ASN A 89 -9.01 -28.73 -24.12
CA ASN A 89 -9.11 -27.60 -25.01
C ASN A 89 -8.45 -26.48 -24.17
N SER A 90 -7.22 -26.03 -24.45
CA SER A 90 -6.65 -24.94 -23.61
C SER A 90 -7.53 -23.71 -23.81
N SER A 91 -8.48 -23.49 -22.91
CA SER A 91 -9.31 -22.31 -22.96
C SER A 91 -8.44 -21.16 -22.48
N MET A 92 -8.01 -20.31 -23.41
CA MET A 92 -7.64 -18.95 -23.04
C MET A 92 -8.81 -18.39 -22.21
N ASN A 93 -8.51 -17.86 -21.03
CA ASN A 93 -9.52 -17.20 -20.23
C ASN A 93 -9.79 -15.82 -20.87
N GLY A 94 -10.84 -15.78 -21.69
CA GLY A 94 -11.26 -14.59 -22.42
C GLY A 94 -10.64 -14.46 -23.82
N THR A 95 -11.15 -13.51 -24.59
CA THR A 95 -10.63 -13.12 -25.90
C THR A 95 -10.00 -11.74 -25.79
N PRO A 96 -8.80 -11.49 -26.36
CA PRO A 96 -8.18 -10.17 -26.35
C PRO A 96 -9.10 -9.11 -26.95
N ASP A 97 -9.07 -7.90 -26.39
CA ASP A 97 -9.78 -6.77 -26.98
C ASP A 97 -9.04 -6.33 -28.25
N TRP A 98 -9.78 -6.09 -29.33
CA TRP A 98 -9.24 -5.58 -30.59
C TRP A 98 -9.97 -4.30 -31.00
N GLY A 99 -9.23 -3.33 -31.56
CA GLY A 99 -9.79 -2.09 -32.09
C GLY A 99 -10.06 -0.99 -31.06
N ILE A 100 -9.62 -1.15 -29.80
CA ILE A 100 -9.70 -0.09 -28.78
C ILE A 100 -8.82 1.09 -29.20
N LYS A 101 -9.40 2.31 -29.16
CA LYS A 101 -8.71 3.58 -29.41
C LYS A 101 -9.00 4.52 -28.25
N ILE A 102 -7.94 5.03 -27.63
CA ILE A 102 -8.05 6.00 -26.54
C ILE A 102 -8.19 7.40 -27.14
N PRO A 103 -9.19 8.21 -26.72
CA PRO A 103 -9.33 9.58 -27.19
C PRO A 103 -8.20 10.46 -26.66
N LEU A 104 -7.63 11.31 -27.52
CA LEU A 104 -6.62 12.29 -27.12
C LEU A 104 -7.29 13.51 -26.47
N ARG A 105 -6.88 13.89 -25.26
CA ARG A 105 -7.26 15.16 -24.65
C ARG A 105 -6.63 16.32 -25.42
N LYS A 106 -7.49 17.26 -25.83
CA LYS A 106 -7.13 18.41 -26.69
C LYS A 106 -6.37 18.01 -27.96
N GLY A 107 -6.50 16.76 -28.41
CA GLY A 107 -5.82 16.25 -29.60
C GLY A 107 -4.34 15.92 -29.44
N GLU A 108 -3.74 16.01 -28.24
CA GLU A 108 -2.28 15.90 -28.08
C GLU A 108 -1.81 14.88 -27.04
N ARG A 109 -2.61 14.61 -26.00
CA ARG A 109 -2.15 13.81 -24.86
C ARG A 109 -3.15 12.76 -24.41
N ILE A 110 -2.61 11.71 -23.79
CA ILE A 110 -3.39 10.69 -23.08
C ILE A 110 -3.15 10.89 -21.59
N ASP A 111 -4.24 10.96 -20.84
CA ASP A 111 -4.25 10.98 -19.39
C ASP A 111 -4.59 9.58 -18.87
N ILE A 112 -4.14 9.20 -17.67
CA ILE A 112 -4.51 7.91 -17.08
C ILE A 112 -6.03 7.72 -17.02
N ARG A 113 -6.78 8.81 -16.81
CA ARG A 113 -8.24 8.82 -16.76
C ARG A 113 -8.88 8.45 -18.10
N ASP A 114 -8.13 8.51 -19.20
CA ASP A 114 -8.60 8.10 -20.53
C ASP A 114 -8.28 6.62 -20.83
N TRP A 115 -7.38 5.99 -20.05
CA TRP A 115 -6.92 4.61 -20.27
C TRP A 115 -8.02 3.55 -20.05
N PHE A 116 -9.02 3.85 -19.21
CA PHE A 116 -10.06 2.90 -18.79
C PHE A 116 -11.11 2.62 -19.88
N GLN A 117 -10.67 1.98 -20.96
CA GLN A 117 -11.48 1.55 -22.11
C GLN A 117 -11.46 0.02 -22.23
N GLY A 118 -12.51 -0.57 -22.81
CA GLY A 118 -12.63 -2.02 -22.97
C GLY A 118 -12.58 -2.76 -21.62
N ARG A 119 -12.09 -4.01 -21.62
CA ARG A 119 -11.92 -4.82 -20.39
C ARG A 119 -10.85 -4.27 -19.45
N PHE A 120 -9.97 -3.38 -19.90
CA PHE A 120 -9.03 -2.70 -19.00
C PHE A 120 -9.76 -1.76 -18.03
N GLY A 121 -10.88 -1.17 -18.45
CA GLY A 121 -11.71 -0.32 -17.58
C GLY A 121 -12.60 -1.07 -16.59
N ASP A 122 -12.67 -2.40 -16.67
CA ASP A 122 -13.56 -3.23 -15.85
C ASP A 122 -12.93 -3.56 -14.48
N VAL A 123 -13.09 -2.64 -13.53
CA VAL A 123 -12.62 -2.81 -12.15
C VAL A 123 -13.63 -3.64 -11.36
N LEU A 124 -13.48 -4.96 -11.42
CA LEU A 124 -14.24 -5.94 -10.62
C LEU A 124 -14.22 -5.64 -9.11
N ASP A 125 -15.31 -5.98 -8.41
CA ASP A 125 -15.40 -5.85 -6.95
C ASP A 125 -14.49 -6.84 -6.21
N HIS A 126 -14.24 -8.02 -6.79
CA HIS A 126 -13.29 -9.00 -6.28
C HIS A 126 -12.33 -9.41 -7.40
N ALA A 127 -11.03 -9.28 -7.13
CA ALA A 127 -9.98 -9.61 -8.06
C ALA A 127 -9.86 -11.14 -8.19
N PRO A 128 -9.64 -11.67 -9.42
CA PRO A 128 -9.37 -13.08 -9.60
C PRO A 128 -8.10 -13.53 -8.85
N SER A 129 -8.14 -14.74 -8.27
CA SER A 129 -6.99 -15.34 -7.55
C SER A 129 -5.92 -15.94 -8.47
N TYR A 130 -6.19 -15.99 -9.78
CA TYR A 130 -5.33 -16.62 -10.79
C TYR A 130 -4.77 -15.62 -11.82
N ILE A 131 -4.80 -14.34 -11.49
CA ILE A 131 -4.08 -13.31 -12.25
C ILE A 131 -2.88 -12.91 -11.40
N GLY A 132 -1.70 -13.38 -11.78
CA GLY A 132 -0.45 -12.85 -11.23
C GLY A 132 -0.24 -11.43 -11.71
N PHE A 133 0.89 -11.15 -12.35
CA PHE A 133 1.11 -9.86 -13.00
C PHE A 133 0.40 -9.69 -14.36
N VAL A 134 -0.69 -10.41 -14.62
CA VAL A 134 -1.45 -10.26 -15.86
C VAL A 134 -2.17 -8.90 -15.83
N PRO A 135 -1.88 -7.98 -16.76
CA PRO A 135 -2.55 -6.69 -16.80
C PRO A 135 -4.06 -6.86 -16.92
N ARG A 136 -4.84 -6.06 -16.17
CA ARG A 136 -6.30 -6.11 -16.21
C ARG A 136 -6.82 -6.01 -17.64
N GLY A 137 -7.70 -6.93 -18.05
CA GLY A 137 -8.23 -6.99 -19.42
C GLY A 137 -7.35 -7.74 -20.44
N ALA A 138 -6.15 -8.19 -20.09
CA ALA A 138 -5.41 -9.14 -20.94
C ALA A 138 -6.09 -10.52 -20.94
N ALA A 139 -5.94 -11.28 -22.03
CA ALA A 139 -6.35 -12.67 -22.05
C ALA A 139 -5.27 -13.52 -21.37
N ALA A 140 -5.66 -14.29 -20.36
CA ALA A 140 -4.76 -15.11 -19.58
C ALA A 140 -4.73 -16.55 -20.10
N GLU A 141 -3.55 -17.15 -20.19
CA GLU A 141 -3.45 -18.60 -20.37
C GLU A 141 -3.87 -19.33 -19.08
N SER A 142 -4.38 -20.55 -19.20
CA SER A 142 -4.68 -21.38 -18.03
C SER A 142 -3.39 -21.78 -17.29
N GLY A 143 -3.49 -21.99 -15.96
CA GLY A 143 -2.37 -22.50 -15.16
C GLY A 143 -1.40 -21.45 -14.62
N ILE A 144 -1.81 -20.17 -14.60
CA ILE A 144 -1.08 -19.12 -13.86
C ILE A 144 -1.06 -19.49 -12.37
N PRO A 145 0.12 -19.44 -11.71
CA PRO A 145 0.20 -19.75 -10.29
C PRO A 145 -0.52 -18.70 -9.44
N ASP A 146 -0.96 -19.09 -8.25
CA ASP A 146 -1.44 -18.14 -7.24
C ASP A 146 -0.24 -17.38 -6.64
N PHE A 147 -0.32 -16.05 -6.64
CA PHE A 147 0.71 -15.16 -6.12
C PHE A 147 0.51 -14.84 -4.63
N GLY A 148 -0.61 -15.26 -4.04
CA GLY A 148 -0.89 -15.09 -2.61
C GLY A 148 -1.19 -13.65 -2.19
N TYR A 149 -1.70 -12.81 -3.09
CA TYR A 149 -2.19 -11.48 -2.74
C TYR A 149 -3.27 -11.59 -1.66
N LYS A 150 -3.22 -10.73 -0.65
CA LYS A 150 -4.14 -10.77 0.50
C LYS A 150 -5.30 -9.79 0.35
N LEU A 151 -5.06 -8.66 -0.32
CA LEU A 151 -6.05 -7.60 -0.54
C LEU A 151 -6.61 -7.75 -1.95
N ASN A 152 -7.72 -8.49 -2.05
CA ASN A 152 -8.34 -8.85 -3.32
C ASN A 152 -9.73 -8.22 -3.51
N SER A 153 -10.30 -7.54 -2.52
CA SER A 153 -11.55 -6.80 -2.67
C SER A 153 -11.31 -5.33 -2.99
N LYS A 154 -12.11 -4.77 -3.91
CA LYS A 154 -12.09 -3.34 -4.23
C LYS A 154 -12.41 -2.51 -3.00
N ASP A 155 -13.35 -3.00 -2.19
CA ASP A 155 -13.81 -2.37 -0.96
C ASP A 155 -12.78 -2.45 0.18
N GLU A 156 -11.61 -3.04 -0.05
CA GLU A 156 -10.48 -3.00 0.89
C GLU A 156 -9.43 -1.96 0.53
N VAL A 157 -9.37 -1.49 -0.72
CA VAL A 157 -8.21 -0.73 -1.23
C VAL A 157 -8.55 0.52 -2.04
N TRP A 158 -9.80 0.69 -2.47
CA TRP A 158 -10.15 1.68 -3.47
C TRP A 158 -10.39 3.09 -2.90
N ALA A 159 -10.19 4.10 -3.75
CA ALA A 159 -10.64 5.48 -3.53
C ALA A 159 -11.00 6.12 -4.88
N ASP A 160 -12.11 6.86 -4.92
CA ASP A 160 -12.68 7.33 -6.20
C ASP A 160 -11.86 8.45 -6.86
N ASN A 161 -11.00 9.13 -6.09
CA ASN A 161 -10.15 10.23 -6.57
C ASN A 161 -8.73 9.78 -6.98
N ILE A 162 -8.37 8.49 -6.87
CA ILE A 162 -6.99 7.99 -7.08
C ILE A 162 -6.38 8.44 -8.39
N THR A 163 -7.12 8.33 -9.49
CA THR A 163 -6.59 8.63 -10.83
C THR A 163 -6.31 10.11 -11.01
N ALA A 164 -7.11 10.98 -10.39
CA ALA A 164 -6.85 12.41 -10.37
C ALA A 164 -5.65 12.75 -9.49
N LEU A 165 -5.51 12.10 -8.34
CA LEU A 165 -4.37 12.29 -7.44
C LEU A 165 -3.06 11.82 -8.09
N TYR A 166 -3.08 10.71 -8.82
CA TYR A 166 -1.90 10.22 -9.55
C TYR A 166 -1.44 11.20 -10.65
N GLU A 167 -2.37 11.79 -11.41
CA GLU A 167 -2.01 12.84 -12.38
C GLU A 167 -1.43 14.07 -11.69
N GLN A 168 -2.04 14.52 -10.59
CA GLN A 168 -1.50 15.64 -9.81
C GLN A 168 -0.11 15.33 -9.26
N ALA A 169 0.15 14.10 -8.80
CA ALA A 169 1.46 13.70 -8.29
C ALA A 169 2.52 13.73 -9.40
N LYS A 170 2.21 13.25 -10.61
CA LYS A 170 3.12 13.34 -11.77
C LYS A 170 3.42 14.78 -12.17
N GLU A 171 2.43 15.67 -12.12
CA GLU A 171 2.59 17.09 -12.49
C GLU A 171 3.40 17.88 -11.45
N ASN A 172 3.30 17.53 -10.17
CA ASN A 172 3.91 18.27 -9.06
C ASN A 172 5.19 17.62 -8.50
N GLN A 173 5.96 16.94 -9.35
CA GLN A 173 7.25 16.39 -8.95
C GLN A 173 8.27 17.51 -8.70
N TRP A 174 9.00 17.42 -7.59
CA TRP A 174 10.09 18.33 -7.23
C TRP A 174 11.35 17.56 -6.87
N ASN A 175 12.50 18.23 -6.91
CA ASN A 175 13.81 17.67 -6.63
C ASN A 175 14.46 18.42 -5.46
N ALA A 176 14.70 17.71 -4.36
CA ALA A 176 15.31 18.28 -3.15
C ALA A 176 16.71 18.85 -3.38
N THR A 177 17.40 18.52 -4.47
CA THR A 177 18.70 19.07 -4.84
C THR A 177 18.58 20.38 -5.62
N THR A 178 17.62 20.51 -6.54
CA THR A 178 17.57 21.64 -7.48
C THR A 178 16.47 22.66 -7.22
N ASP A 179 15.36 22.24 -6.59
CA ASP A 179 14.17 23.09 -6.41
C ASP A 179 14.12 23.75 -5.02
N VAL A 180 15.05 23.38 -4.15
CA VAL A 180 15.31 24.01 -2.86
C VAL A 180 16.47 25.00 -3.03
N PRO A 181 16.34 26.27 -2.61
CA PRO A 181 17.33 27.31 -2.87
C PRO A 181 18.49 27.23 -1.86
N TRP A 182 19.26 26.14 -1.85
CA TRP A 182 20.31 25.88 -0.85
C TRP A 182 21.36 26.99 -0.71
N GLN A 183 21.59 27.78 -1.77
CA GLN A 183 22.51 28.94 -1.75
C GLN A 183 22.00 30.10 -0.89
N GLU A 184 20.71 30.12 -0.55
CA GLU A 184 20.09 31.10 0.35
C GLU A 184 20.11 30.65 1.82
N LEU A 185 20.69 29.48 2.12
CA LEU A 185 20.85 29.03 3.50
C LEU A 185 21.93 29.87 4.19
N THR A 186 21.53 30.62 5.21
CA THR A 186 22.43 31.44 6.02
C THR A 186 22.66 30.81 7.40
N GLU A 187 23.80 31.13 8.01
CA GLU A 187 24.06 30.80 9.42
C GLU A 187 22.96 31.40 10.31
N LEU A 188 22.39 30.56 11.19
CA LEU A 188 21.38 30.96 12.16
C LEU A 188 22.02 31.04 13.56
N PRO A 189 21.43 31.80 14.50
CA PRO A 189 21.78 31.67 15.91
C PRO A 189 21.66 30.20 16.38
N ASP A 190 22.63 29.72 17.15
CA ASP A 190 22.74 28.31 17.57
C ASP A 190 21.43 27.70 18.09
N GLU A 191 20.66 28.47 18.85
CA GLU A 191 19.38 28.03 19.42
C GLU A 191 18.29 27.81 18.37
N LEU A 192 18.26 28.64 17.32
CA LEU A 192 17.33 28.48 16.19
C LEU A 192 17.77 27.35 15.28
N GLU A 193 19.07 27.23 15.01
CA GLU A 193 19.59 26.12 14.21
C GLU A 193 19.33 24.78 14.89
N TRP A 194 19.56 24.70 16.21
CA TRP A 194 19.21 23.51 17.00
C TRP A 194 17.72 23.18 16.91
N ALA A 195 16.84 24.18 17.03
CA ALA A 195 15.40 23.98 16.96
C ALA A 195 14.98 23.45 15.57
N VAL A 196 15.50 24.03 14.49
CA VAL A 196 15.26 23.51 13.13
C VAL A 196 15.76 22.08 13.01
N CYS A 197 16.97 21.78 13.47
CA CYS A 197 17.54 20.44 13.40
C CYS A 197 16.70 19.40 14.18
N GLN A 198 16.21 19.76 15.37
CA GLN A 198 15.35 18.88 16.17
C GLN A 198 14.00 18.62 15.51
N ILE A 199 13.41 19.66 14.90
CA ILE A 199 12.17 19.51 14.12
C ILE A 199 12.41 18.64 12.90
N MET A 200 13.44 18.89 12.11
CA MET A 200 13.76 18.09 10.91
C MET A 200 14.06 16.63 11.24
N THR A 201 14.68 16.36 12.40
CA THR A 201 14.89 14.99 12.90
C THR A 201 13.55 14.30 13.17
N PHE A 202 12.66 14.97 13.90
CA PHE A 202 11.31 14.44 14.14
C PHE A 202 10.56 14.22 12.83
N LEU A 203 10.55 15.19 11.91
CA LEU A 203 9.86 15.04 10.62
C LEU A 203 10.39 13.81 9.86
N ALA A 204 11.72 13.68 9.71
CA ALA A 204 12.32 12.55 9.01
C ALA A 204 11.94 11.18 9.61
N GLU A 205 11.85 11.05 10.93
CA GLU A 205 11.38 9.83 11.61
C GLU A 205 9.93 9.47 11.23
N ASN A 206 9.05 10.48 11.19
CA ASN A 206 7.66 10.30 10.77
C ASN A 206 7.58 9.89 9.29
N GLU A 207 8.42 10.47 8.43
CA GLU A 207 8.48 10.10 7.01
C GLU A 207 8.98 8.67 6.77
N TYR A 208 9.88 8.14 7.60
CA TYR A 208 10.21 6.71 7.52
C TYR A 208 8.96 5.85 7.73
N SER A 209 8.10 6.21 8.70
CA SER A 209 6.85 5.49 8.94
C SER A 209 5.88 5.61 7.76
N ALA A 210 5.68 6.83 7.25
CA ALA A 210 4.86 7.11 6.08
C ALA A 210 5.38 6.40 4.81
N LEU A 211 6.69 6.15 4.71
CA LEU A 211 7.27 5.36 3.63
C LEU A 211 7.03 3.85 3.81
N TYR A 212 7.36 3.31 4.99
CA TYR A 212 7.33 1.86 5.23
C TYR A 212 5.91 1.29 5.28
N ILE A 213 4.95 2.04 5.82
CA ILE A 213 3.59 1.53 6.06
C ILE A 213 2.85 1.24 4.74
N PRO A 214 2.73 2.17 3.79
CA PRO A 214 2.12 1.88 2.49
C PRO A 214 2.92 0.82 1.73
N ALA A 215 4.26 0.88 1.76
CA ALA A 215 5.12 -0.09 1.08
C ALA A 215 4.88 -1.53 1.56
N LYS A 216 4.62 -1.75 2.86
CA LYS A 216 4.33 -3.10 3.40
C LYS A 216 3.03 -3.69 2.83
N TYR A 217 2.07 -2.85 2.45
CA TYR A 217 0.79 -3.28 1.87
C TYR A 217 0.82 -3.40 0.36
N MET A 218 1.65 -2.62 -0.33
CA MET A 218 1.74 -2.63 -1.80
C MET A 218 1.94 -4.05 -2.36
N ALA A 219 2.80 -4.86 -1.77
CA ALA A 219 3.00 -6.25 -2.22
C ALA A 219 1.81 -7.19 -1.97
N GLN A 220 0.84 -6.77 -1.16
CA GLN A 220 -0.34 -7.54 -0.78
C GLN A 220 -1.58 -7.18 -1.62
N ILE A 221 -1.57 -6.02 -2.29
CA ILE A 221 -2.65 -5.52 -3.14
C ILE A 221 -2.61 -6.24 -4.48
N ASN A 222 -3.74 -6.81 -4.88
CA ASN A 222 -3.87 -7.47 -6.18
C ASN A 222 -3.67 -6.43 -7.31
N PRO A 223 -2.81 -6.70 -8.31
CA PRO A 223 -2.55 -5.79 -9.44
C PRO A 223 -3.78 -5.54 -10.31
N HIS A 224 -4.88 -6.27 -10.11
CA HIS A 224 -6.20 -5.88 -10.62
C HIS A 224 -6.62 -4.46 -10.21
N TYR A 225 -6.13 -3.94 -9.07
CA TYR A 225 -6.36 -2.57 -8.61
C TYR A 225 -5.14 -1.68 -8.88
N ILE A 226 -4.58 -1.77 -10.09
CA ILE A 226 -3.32 -1.11 -10.49
C ILE A 226 -3.29 0.40 -10.21
N GLU A 227 -4.45 1.07 -10.23
CA GLU A 227 -4.58 2.49 -9.91
C GLU A 227 -4.10 2.81 -8.50
N VAL A 228 -4.48 1.97 -7.53
CA VAL A 228 -4.05 2.09 -6.14
C VAL A 228 -2.52 1.97 -6.09
N MET A 229 -1.96 0.96 -6.75
CA MET A 229 -0.52 0.73 -6.78
C MET A 229 0.26 1.87 -7.44
N MET A 230 -0.26 2.43 -8.53
CA MET A 230 0.37 3.57 -9.22
C MET A 230 0.41 4.81 -8.32
N TYR A 231 -0.68 5.10 -7.60
CA TYR A 231 -0.72 6.24 -6.68
C TYR A 231 0.13 6.01 -5.42
N LEU A 232 0.04 4.83 -4.79
CA LEU A 232 0.89 4.52 -3.63
C LEU A 232 2.37 4.55 -3.99
N SER A 233 2.74 4.22 -5.23
CA SER A 233 4.12 4.36 -5.70
C SER A 233 4.58 5.82 -5.75
N THR A 234 3.71 6.76 -6.12
CA THR A 234 4.05 8.20 -6.07
C THR A 234 4.14 8.69 -4.63
N LEU A 235 3.23 8.23 -3.75
CA LEU A 235 3.27 8.54 -2.32
C LEU A 235 4.60 8.08 -1.69
N VAL A 236 4.99 6.82 -1.88
CA VAL A 236 6.27 6.29 -1.37
C VAL A 236 7.49 7.07 -1.91
N GLN A 237 7.41 7.54 -3.16
CA GLN A 237 8.45 8.39 -3.75
C GLN A 237 8.46 9.81 -3.16
N ASP A 238 7.30 10.34 -2.78
CA ASP A 238 7.17 11.62 -2.08
C ASP A 238 7.85 11.52 -0.71
N GLU A 239 7.56 10.49 0.09
CA GLU A 239 8.16 10.33 1.43
C GLU A 239 9.68 10.14 1.37
N ALA A 240 10.17 9.42 0.36
CA ALA A 240 11.61 9.30 0.13
C ALA A 240 12.28 10.67 -0.08
N ARG A 241 11.62 11.59 -0.77
CA ARG A 241 12.12 12.97 -0.97
C ARG A 241 11.99 13.82 0.28
N HIS A 242 10.94 13.62 1.07
CA HIS A 242 10.75 14.34 2.33
C HIS A 242 11.87 13.97 3.31
N ILE A 243 12.16 12.68 3.47
CA ILE A 243 13.32 12.18 4.24
C ILE A 243 14.61 12.85 3.74
N GLU A 244 14.87 12.82 2.44
CA GLU A 244 16.05 13.45 1.84
C GLU A 244 16.14 14.94 2.20
N ALA A 245 15.07 15.69 2.03
CA ALA A 245 15.05 17.13 2.23
C ALA A 245 15.19 17.51 3.71
N PHE A 246 14.48 16.84 4.61
CA PHE A 246 14.56 17.10 6.05
C PHE A 246 15.92 16.73 6.61
N VAL A 247 16.47 15.55 6.26
CA VAL A 247 17.82 15.15 6.68
C VAL A 247 18.86 16.12 6.11
N LYS A 248 18.77 16.52 4.83
CA LYS A 248 19.66 17.55 4.27
C LYS A 248 19.57 18.84 5.05
N ARG A 249 18.37 19.33 5.37
CA ARG A 249 18.22 20.60 6.12
C ARG A 249 18.83 20.51 7.51
N ALA A 250 18.65 19.40 8.23
CA ALA A 250 19.26 19.20 9.55
C ALA A 250 20.80 19.24 9.49
N LEU A 251 21.40 18.73 8.40
CA LEU A 251 22.86 18.63 8.27
C LEU A 251 23.50 19.90 7.66
N ALA A 252 22.79 20.62 6.78
CA ALA A 252 23.37 21.60 5.87
C ALA A 252 24.00 22.83 6.54
N ASN A 253 23.57 23.19 7.76
CA ASN A 253 24.08 24.35 8.49
C ASN A 253 24.90 23.96 9.75
N GLY A 254 25.37 22.70 9.83
CA GLY A 254 26.27 22.25 10.89
C GLY A 254 25.63 21.76 12.19
N GLY A 255 24.30 21.78 12.33
CA GLY A 255 23.60 21.32 13.54
C GLY A 255 23.50 19.80 13.68
N GLY A 256 23.19 19.10 12.59
CA GLY A 256 23.09 17.63 12.56
C GLY A 256 21.73 17.08 13.02
N LEU A 257 21.56 15.75 12.94
CA LEU A 257 20.37 15.08 13.50
C LEU A 257 20.41 15.12 15.03
N GLN A 258 19.25 15.31 15.65
CA GLN A 258 19.09 15.53 17.09
C GLN A 258 18.45 14.30 17.78
N TYR A 259 17.61 14.52 18.79
CA TYR A 259 17.07 13.45 19.64
C TYR A 259 15.84 12.78 19.03
N SER A 260 15.87 11.46 18.98
CA SER A 260 14.69 10.61 18.80
C SER A 260 14.04 10.33 20.14
N SER A 261 12.76 10.63 20.30
CA SER A 261 12.07 10.39 21.57
C SER A 261 11.46 8.99 21.61
N SER A 262 11.53 8.32 22.77
CA SER A 262 10.91 6.99 22.93
C SER A 262 9.38 7.03 22.75
N LEU A 263 8.75 8.17 23.00
CA LEU A 263 7.32 8.38 22.76
C LEU A 263 7.01 8.44 21.26
N THR A 264 7.81 9.19 20.48
CA THR A 264 7.75 9.21 19.02
C THR A 264 7.92 7.81 18.46
N GLU A 265 8.98 7.11 18.82
CA GLU A 265 9.24 5.75 18.33
C GLU A 265 8.11 4.76 18.67
N ARG A 266 7.49 4.85 19.85
CA ARG A 266 6.30 4.05 20.19
C ARG A 266 5.07 4.43 19.36
N SER A 267 4.88 5.71 19.08
CA SER A 267 3.82 6.19 18.19
C SER A 267 4.01 5.63 16.78
N LEU A 268 5.21 5.75 16.21
CA LEU A 268 5.53 5.21 14.89
C LEU A 268 5.42 3.68 14.84
N HIS A 269 5.90 3.00 15.88
CA HIS A 269 5.81 1.55 15.99
C HIS A 269 4.36 1.06 16.02
N SER A 270 3.46 1.75 16.74
CA SER A 270 2.03 1.34 16.76
C SER A 270 1.32 1.54 15.42
N LEU A 271 1.76 2.47 14.57
CA LEU A 271 1.29 2.52 13.17
C LEU A 271 1.88 1.37 12.36
N PHE A 272 3.18 1.08 12.56
CA PHE A 272 3.90 0.05 11.81
C PHE A 272 3.35 -1.36 12.04
N ILE A 273 2.98 -1.72 13.26
CA ILE A 273 2.47 -3.06 13.60
C ILE A 273 1.00 -3.28 13.25
N GLN A 274 0.26 -2.25 12.85
CA GLN A 274 -1.12 -2.41 12.40
C GLN A 274 -1.13 -3.28 11.13
N GLU A 275 -1.84 -4.42 11.16
CA GLU A 275 -1.87 -5.39 10.06
C GLU A 275 -3.07 -5.20 9.11
N ASN A 276 -4.11 -4.48 9.53
CA ASN A 276 -5.27 -4.19 8.70
C ASN A 276 -5.07 -2.91 7.86
N TYR A 277 -5.15 -3.01 6.52
CA TYR A 277 -4.89 -1.89 5.62
C TYR A 277 -5.84 -0.71 5.82
N PHE A 278 -7.14 -0.98 5.99
CA PHE A 278 -8.15 0.06 6.21
C PHE A 278 -7.89 0.85 7.50
N GLN A 279 -7.62 0.14 8.61
CA GLN A 279 -7.24 0.78 9.87
C GLN A 279 -5.92 1.53 9.75
N SER A 280 -4.91 0.94 9.11
CA SER A 280 -3.60 1.55 8.91
C SER A 280 -3.70 2.83 8.07
N SER A 281 -4.49 2.81 6.98
CA SER A 281 -4.73 3.96 6.12
C SER A 281 -5.47 5.07 6.86
N PHE A 282 -6.42 4.74 7.74
CA PHE A 282 -7.10 5.74 8.55
C PHE A 282 -6.16 6.38 9.57
N LEU A 283 -5.42 5.57 10.33
CA LEU A 283 -4.49 6.06 11.36
C LEU A 283 -3.37 6.92 10.74
N LEU A 284 -2.79 6.49 9.61
CA LEU A 284 -1.72 7.22 8.94
C LEU A 284 -2.26 8.44 8.19
N HIS A 285 -3.08 8.24 7.15
CA HIS A 285 -3.40 9.31 6.20
C HIS A 285 -4.45 10.31 6.71
N VAL A 286 -5.41 9.86 7.53
CA VAL A 286 -6.50 10.74 8.03
C VAL A 286 -6.11 11.41 9.35
N LEU A 287 -5.52 10.66 10.28
CA LEU A 287 -5.14 11.18 11.60
C LEU A 287 -3.71 11.72 11.63
N GLY A 288 -2.72 10.90 11.25
CA GLY A 288 -1.29 11.23 11.27
C GLY A 288 -0.93 12.36 10.31
N GLU A 289 -0.86 12.09 9.01
CA GLU A 289 -0.54 13.04 7.93
C GLU A 289 -1.46 14.28 7.95
N GLY A 290 -2.74 14.08 8.31
CA GLY A 290 -3.66 15.19 8.52
C GLY A 290 -3.18 16.17 9.60
N THR A 291 -2.70 15.66 10.73
CA THR A 291 -2.08 16.47 11.80
C THR A 291 -0.71 17.01 11.34
N PHE A 292 0.05 16.21 10.60
CA PHE A 292 1.34 16.58 10.05
C PHE A 292 1.27 17.78 9.11
N LEU A 293 0.21 17.87 8.28
CA LEU A 293 -0.06 19.02 7.41
C LEU A 293 -0.18 20.34 8.21
N ASP A 294 -0.81 20.30 9.38
CA ASP A 294 -0.95 21.45 10.27
C ASP A 294 0.41 21.85 10.87
N LEU A 295 1.26 20.86 11.19
CA LEU A 295 2.63 21.07 11.65
C LEU A 295 3.51 21.71 10.56
N LEU A 296 3.43 21.23 9.31
CA LEU A 296 4.17 21.80 8.19
C LEU A 296 3.77 23.27 7.93
N ASN A 297 2.47 23.59 8.02
CA ASN A 297 2.01 24.98 7.93
C ASN A 297 2.61 25.85 9.05
N PHE A 298 2.62 25.36 10.29
CA PHE A 298 3.23 26.07 11.40
C PHE A 298 4.72 26.34 11.18
N ILE A 299 5.46 25.35 10.70
CA ILE A 299 6.88 25.49 10.42
C ILE A 299 7.09 26.47 9.26
N GLU A 300 6.26 26.44 8.22
CA GLU A 300 6.33 27.38 7.10
C GLU A 300 6.13 28.83 7.56
N ASP A 301 5.13 29.07 8.40
CA ASP A 301 4.80 30.40 8.94
C ASP A 301 5.96 30.98 9.74
N TYR A 302 6.65 30.14 10.53
CA TYR A 302 7.73 30.55 11.44
C TYR A 302 9.14 30.19 10.96
N ALA A 303 9.29 29.73 9.71
CA ALA A 303 10.57 29.33 9.16
C ALA A 303 11.59 30.49 9.24
N PRO A 304 12.78 30.27 9.83
CA PRO A 304 13.78 31.31 10.09
C PRO A 304 14.55 31.70 8.83
N ASP A 305 14.48 30.87 7.78
CA ASP A 305 15.21 31.01 6.54
C ASP A 305 14.35 30.52 5.34
N PRO A 306 14.64 30.98 4.10
CA PRO A 306 13.86 30.62 2.92
C PRO A 306 14.00 29.14 2.52
N VAL A 307 15.10 28.48 2.89
CA VAL A 307 15.35 27.06 2.56
C VAL A 307 14.42 26.16 3.37
N THR A 308 14.39 26.33 4.69
CA THR A 308 13.46 25.64 5.60
C THR A 308 12.02 25.84 5.13
N ARG A 309 11.64 27.09 4.83
CA ARG A 309 10.30 27.45 4.33
C ARG A 309 9.95 26.69 3.05
N LYS A 310 10.87 26.68 2.08
CA LYS A 310 10.65 26.03 0.79
C LYS A 310 10.51 24.51 0.92
N ILE A 311 11.32 23.88 1.77
CA ILE A 311 11.27 22.43 2.01
C ILE A 311 9.89 22.03 2.56
N VAL A 312 9.44 22.66 3.65
CA VAL A 312 8.14 22.31 4.25
C VAL A 312 6.97 22.69 3.36
N HIS A 313 7.09 23.75 2.56
CA HIS A 313 6.08 24.12 1.57
C HIS A 313 5.90 23.04 0.49
N LEU A 314 7.01 22.49 -0.03
CA LEU A 314 6.96 21.44 -1.04
C LEU A 314 6.39 20.13 -0.45
N ALA A 315 6.88 19.73 0.72
CA ALA A 315 6.33 18.56 1.44
C ALA A 315 4.83 18.71 1.70
N LYS A 316 4.38 19.91 2.10
CA LYS A 316 2.95 20.20 2.35
C LYS A 316 2.06 19.97 1.12
N ILE A 317 2.54 20.27 -0.09
CA ILE A 317 1.78 20.03 -1.33
C ILE A 317 1.60 18.53 -1.58
N ASP A 318 2.59 17.73 -1.21
CA ASP A 318 2.55 16.27 -1.29
C ASP A 318 1.61 15.69 -0.23
N GLU A 319 1.77 16.09 1.03
CA GLU A 319 0.91 15.70 2.15
C GLU A 319 -0.58 16.01 1.91
N GLY A 320 -0.88 17.14 1.25
CA GLY A 320 -2.25 17.45 0.86
C GLY A 320 -2.88 16.38 -0.04
N ARG A 321 -2.09 15.73 -0.91
CA ARG A 321 -2.54 14.61 -1.74
C ARG A 321 -2.69 13.34 -0.89
N HIS A 322 -1.75 13.06 0.00
CA HIS A 322 -1.78 11.87 0.86
C HIS A 322 -3.03 11.87 1.76
N VAL A 323 -3.33 13.00 2.40
CA VAL A 323 -4.57 13.20 3.17
C VAL A 323 -5.81 13.07 2.28
N SER A 324 -5.80 13.64 1.06
CA SER A 324 -6.92 13.52 0.12
C SER A 324 -7.15 12.06 -0.31
N TYR A 325 -6.11 11.24 -0.41
CA TYR A 325 -6.22 9.81 -0.65
C TYR A 325 -6.84 9.10 0.55
N GLY A 326 -6.32 9.34 1.76
CA GLY A 326 -6.85 8.76 3.00
C GLY A 326 -8.35 9.05 3.18
N ILE A 327 -8.75 10.31 2.98
CA ILE A 327 -10.17 10.71 3.06
C ILE A 327 -11.01 9.99 2.00
N GLY A 328 -10.55 9.96 0.75
CA GLY A 328 -11.25 9.29 -0.34
C GLY A 328 -11.43 7.79 -0.11
N HIS A 329 -10.37 7.14 0.38
CA HIS A 329 -10.34 5.72 0.67
C HIS A 329 -11.27 5.35 1.82
N VAL A 330 -11.11 6.02 2.96
CA VAL A 330 -11.91 5.70 4.14
C VAL A 330 -13.39 5.98 3.90
N ARG A 331 -13.71 7.09 3.22
CA ARG A 331 -15.09 7.42 2.85
C ARG A 331 -15.72 6.36 1.95
N HIS A 332 -14.99 5.89 0.92
CA HIS A 332 -15.48 4.87 0.00
C HIS A 332 -15.93 3.60 0.75
N ILE A 333 -15.13 3.17 1.72
CA ILE A 333 -15.41 1.96 2.51
C ILE A 333 -16.59 2.19 3.46
N ILE A 334 -16.65 3.32 4.16
CA ILE A 334 -17.74 3.65 5.09
C ILE A 334 -19.07 3.78 4.36
N GLU A 335 -19.10 4.41 3.19
CA GLU A 335 -20.33 4.57 2.39
C GLU A 335 -20.93 3.22 1.98
N LYS A 336 -20.09 2.22 1.68
CA LYS A 336 -20.52 0.85 1.34
C LYS A 336 -20.81 -0.01 2.56
N ASN A 337 -20.05 0.16 3.63
CA ASN A 337 -20.16 -0.59 4.86
C ASN A 337 -20.08 0.33 6.09
N PRO A 338 -21.19 0.95 6.52
CA PRO A 338 -21.20 1.82 7.69
C PRO A 338 -20.76 1.14 8.99
N LYS A 339 -20.85 -0.20 9.07
CA LYS A 339 -20.36 -0.95 10.24
C LYS A 339 -18.83 -0.91 10.37
N ALA A 340 -18.11 -0.57 9.31
CA ALA A 340 -16.66 -0.42 9.32
C ALA A 340 -16.18 0.72 10.25
N ILE A 341 -17.04 1.70 10.58
CA ILE A 341 -16.73 2.77 11.54
C ILE A 341 -16.27 2.19 12.89
N GLN A 342 -16.90 1.10 13.34
CA GLN A 342 -16.54 0.45 14.60
C GLN A 342 -15.07 -0.02 14.62
N SER A 343 -14.57 -0.51 13.48
CA SER A 343 -13.17 -0.93 13.34
C SER A 343 -12.19 0.25 13.44
N LEU A 344 -12.60 1.46 13.03
CA LEU A 344 -11.77 2.67 13.17
C LEU A 344 -11.71 3.14 14.63
N ILE A 345 -12.84 3.07 15.35
CA ILE A 345 -12.89 3.36 16.79
C ILE A 345 -11.98 2.40 17.54
N GLU A 346 -12.09 1.10 17.27
CA GLU A 346 -11.26 0.07 17.89
C GLU A 346 -9.76 0.29 17.62
N ALA A 347 -9.39 0.63 16.39
CA ALA A 347 -8.01 0.94 16.04
C ALA A 347 -7.46 2.15 16.82
N ALA A 348 -8.26 3.21 16.97
CA ALA A 348 -7.87 4.39 17.73
C ALA A 348 -7.74 4.08 19.23
N GLU A 349 -8.65 3.29 19.80
CA GLU A 349 -8.59 2.86 21.20
C GLU A 349 -7.40 1.93 21.49
N GLU A 350 -7.11 0.99 20.59
CA GLU A 350 -5.99 0.08 20.71
C GLU A 350 -4.66 0.85 20.70
N ARG A 351 -4.51 1.77 19.75
CA ARG A 351 -3.36 2.69 19.68
C ARG A 351 -3.22 3.50 20.96
N ASN A 352 -4.32 4.07 21.48
CA ASN A 352 -4.29 4.82 22.73
C ASN A 352 -3.82 3.95 23.92
N LYS A 353 -4.36 2.73 24.06
CA LYS A 353 -3.96 1.79 25.11
C LYS A 353 -2.47 1.45 25.03
N TYR A 354 -1.95 1.25 23.81
CA TYR A 354 -0.53 1.00 23.59
C TYR A 354 0.34 2.17 24.03
N LEU A 355 -0.05 3.40 23.69
CA LEU A 355 0.73 4.61 23.98
C LEU A 355 0.66 5.05 25.44
N ASN A 356 -0.45 4.81 26.15
CA ASN A 356 -0.56 5.09 27.59
C ASN A 356 0.45 4.29 28.44
N GLY A 357 1.01 3.19 27.93
CA GLY A 357 2.09 2.44 28.56
C GLY A 357 3.46 3.13 28.56
N SER A 358 3.56 4.35 28.01
CA SER A 358 4.84 5.06 27.80
C SER A 358 5.29 5.93 28.99
N GLY A 359 4.39 6.26 29.92
CA GLY A 359 4.70 7.03 31.13
C GLY A 359 4.99 8.53 30.91
N THR A 360 4.96 9.01 29.66
CA THR A 360 5.04 10.42 29.26
C THR A 360 4.00 10.66 28.16
N ASN A 361 3.34 11.83 28.16
CA ASN A 361 2.27 12.14 27.22
C ASN A 361 2.72 13.07 26.08
N GLU A 362 3.92 13.62 26.15
CA GLU A 362 4.38 14.69 25.26
C GLU A 362 5.87 14.55 24.92
N ASN A 363 6.23 14.83 23.66
CA ASN A 363 7.61 14.88 23.22
C ASN A 363 8.22 16.24 23.59
N SER A 364 8.87 16.32 24.76
CA SER A 364 9.42 17.57 25.29
C SER A 364 10.48 18.21 24.38
N PHE A 365 11.29 17.42 23.67
CA PHE A 365 12.29 17.95 22.74
C PHE A 365 11.65 18.65 21.54
N LEU A 366 10.60 18.06 20.98
CA LEU A 366 9.84 18.68 19.89
C LEU A 366 9.14 19.96 20.36
N MET A 367 8.49 19.92 21.54
CA MET A 367 7.78 21.08 22.08
C MET A 367 8.70 22.26 22.34
N GLU A 368 9.87 22.02 22.92
CA GLU A 368 10.89 23.05 23.11
C GLU A 368 11.35 23.62 21.76
N ALA A 369 11.65 22.77 20.78
CA ALA A 369 12.09 23.20 19.46
C ALA A 369 11.03 24.05 18.74
N LEU A 370 9.76 23.63 18.76
CA LEU A 370 8.65 24.40 18.19
C LEU A 370 8.46 25.75 18.89
N ALA A 371 8.60 25.78 20.22
CA ALA A 371 8.51 27.03 20.97
C ALA A 371 9.67 27.98 20.64
N ILE A 372 10.90 27.48 20.51
CA ILE A 372 12.06 28.29 20.13
C ILE A 372 11.89 28.84 18.70
N LEU A 373 11.51 27.99 17.75
CA LEU A 373 11.27 28.37 16.36
C LEU A 373 10.23 29.51 16.27
N ALA A 374 9.07 29.31 16.90
CA ALA A 374 7.96 30.25 16.82
C ALA A 374 8.16 31.50 17.71
N GLY A 375 8.93 31.37 18.79
CA GLY A 375 9.31 32.46 19.69
C GLY A 375 10.42 33.35 19.12
N GLY A 376 11.27 32.77 18.25
CA GLY A 376 12.45 33.41 17.67
C GLY A 376 13.70 33.34 18.55
N GLY A 377 13.75 32.41 19.52
CA GLY A 377 14.89 32.24 20.43
C GLY A 377 14.53 31.66 21.80
N ARG A 378 15.51 31.62 22.72
CA ARG A 378 15.41 30.99 24.05
C ARG A 378 15.19 31.94 25.23
N SER A 379 15.04 33.25 25.01
CA SER A 379 14.73 34.15 26.13
C SER A 379 13.39 33.77 26.79
N PRO A 380 13.19 34.02 28.10
CA PRO A 380 11.92 33.73 28.76
C PRO A 380 10.69 34.35 28.04
N GLU A 381 10.82 35.56 27.52
CA GLU A 381 9.77 36.25 26.75
C GLU A 381 9.51 35.58 25.39
N GLN A 382 10.58 35.16 24.71
CA GLN A 382 10.49 34.45 23.42
C GLN A 382 9.84 33.08 23.60
N LEU A 383 10.27 32.31 24.61
CA LEU A 383 9.68 31.01 24.94
C LEU A 383 8.21 31.14 25.30
N LYS A 384 7.83 32.14 26.13
CA LYS A 384 6.41 32.39 26.46
C LYS A 384 5.58 32.68 25.21
N LYS A 385 6.11 33.45 24.26
CA LYS A 385 5.46 33.71 22.97
C LYS A 385 5.40 32.45 22.11
N GLY A 386 6.47 31.65 22.10
CA GLY A 386 6.59 30.39 21.37
C GLY A 386 5.57 29.37 21.83
N PHE A 387 5.56 29.04 23.13
CA PHE A 387 4.61 28.09 23.71
C PHE A 387 3.16 28.49 23.46
N LYS A 388 2.81 29.78 23.58
CA LYS A 388 1.46 30.25 23.23
C LYS A 388 1.06 29.95 21.78
N LYS A 389 2.01 30.00 20.85
CA LYS A 389 1.75 29.64 19.44
C LYS A 389 1.64 28.13 19.26
N VAL A 390 2.41 27.33 20.00
CA VAL A 390 2.32 25.86 19.98
C VAL A 390 0.99 25.39 20.60
N GLU A 391 0.52 26.03 21.68
CA GLU A 391 -0.83 25.80 22.22
C GLU A 391 -1.90 26.05 21.14
N ARG A 392 -1.78 27.15 20.39
CA ARG A 392 -2.70 27.43 19.28
C ARG A 392 -2.60 26.40 18.15
N LEU A 393 -1.40 25.86 17.89
CA LEU A 393 -1.22 24.78 16.93
C LEU A 393 -2.00 23.52 17.36
N HIS A 394 -1.97 23.14 18.64
CA HIS A 394 -2.72 22.00 19.15
C HIS A 394 -4.24 22.19 18.96
N GLU A 395 -4.76 23.40 19.21
CA GLU A 395 -6.17 23.73 18.97
C GLU A 395 -6.54 23.56 17.49
N ILE A 396 -5.71 24.08 16.58
CA ILE A 396 -5.93 23.97 15.13
C ILE A 396 -5.91 22.50 14.70
N MET A 397 -4.92 21.73 15.16
CA MET A 397 -4.80 20.30 14.86
C MET A 397 -6.02 19.52 15.33
N TYR A 398 -6.54 19.83 16.52
CA TYR A 398 -7.78 19.24 17.02
C TYR A 398 -8.97 19.59 16.11
N GLU A 399 -9.17 20.87 15.80
CA GLU A 399 -10.28 21.34 14.95
C GLU A 399 -10.25 20.67 13.57
N HIS A 400 -9.09 20.66 12.91
CA HIS A 400 -8.94 20.06 11.59
C HIS A 400 -9.05 18.54 11.61
N ARG A 401 -8.59 17.87 12.68
CA ARG A 401 -8.79 16.41 12.84
C ARG A 401 -10.26 16.06 12.90
N ILE A 402 -11.06 16.83 13.66
CA ILE A 402 -12.52 16.66 13.69
C ILE A 402 -13.10 16.87 12.29
N GLN A 403 -12.72 17.94 11.59
CA GLN A 403 -13.21 18.21 10.24
C GLN A 403 -12.91 17.06 9.26
N ARG A 404 -11.69 16.51 9.28
CA ARG A 404 -11.31 15.36 8.45
C ARG A 404 -12.16 14.12 8.76
N MET A 405 -12.42 13.84 10.03
CA MET A 405 -13.30 12.73 10.43
C MET A 405 -14.76 12.94 9.98
N LEU A 406 -15.28 14.16 10.02
CA LEU A 406 -16.60 14.46 9.45
C LEU A 406 -16.63 14.26 7.93
N GLN A 407 -15.55 14.60 7.21
CA GLN A 407 -15.46 14.44 5.75
C GLN A 407 -15.45 12.98 5.29
N ILE A 408 -14.97 12.05 6.12
CA ILE A 408 -15.02 10.61 5.83
C ILE A 408 -16.37 9.96 6.23
N GLY A 409 -17.30 10.73 6.81
CA GLY A 409 -18.65 10.27 7.12
C GLY A 409 -18.90 9.87 8.58
N LEU A 410 -18.00 10.19 9.52
CA LEU A 410 -18.27 10.01 10.95
C LEU A 410 -19.21 11.12 11.46
N ASP A 411 -20.05 10.79 12.43
CA ASP A 411 -20.75 11.80 13.22
C ASP A 411 -19.80 12.53 14.19
N LEU A 412 -20.26 13.68 14.70
CA LEU A 412 -19.45 14.53 15.57
C LEU A 412 -19.08 13.84 16.89
N GLU A 413 -19.97 13.02 17.46
CA GLU A 413 -19.73 12.36 18.74
C GLU A 413 -18.63 11.29 18.61
N THR A 414 -18.67 10.51 17.53
CA THR A 414 -17.67 9.51 17.17
C THR A 414 -16.34 10.19 16.87
N ALA A 415 -16.34 11.26 16.07
CA ALA A 415 -15.14 12.04 15.78
C ALA A 415 -14.49 12.59 17.06
N GLN A 416 -15.29 13.13 17.98
CA GLN A 416 -14.79 13.62 19.27
C GLN A 416 -14.23 12.49 20.14
N THR A 417 -14.86 11.32 20.13
CA THR A 417 -14.42 10.14 20.89
C THR A 417 -13.06 9.64 20.39
N ILE A 418 -12.90 9.52 19.07
CA ILE A 418 -11.62 9.14 18.46
C ILE A 418 -10.57 10.22 18.75
N SER A 419 -10.91 11.50 18.58
CA SER A 419 -9.94 12.58 18.79
C SER A 419 -9.44 12.68 20.23
N LYS A 420 -10.29 12.43 21.23
CA LYS A 420 -9.90 12.39 22.65
C LYS A 420 -9.01 11.20 22.98
N SER A 421 -9.14 10.11 22.21
CA SER A 421 -8.31 8.92 22.34
C SER A 421 -6.97 9.06 21.62
N HIS A 422 -6.84 10.04 20.72
CA HIS A 422 -5.59 10.31 20.04
C HIS A 422 -4.64 11.07 20.97
N THR A 423 -3.48 10.49 21.23
CA THR A 423 -2.43 11.08 22.07
C THR A 423 -1.93 12.44 21.55
N GLU A 424 -1.40 13.27 22.44
CA GLU A 424 -0.85 14.61 22.16
C GLU A 424 0.50 14.60 21.39
N ASN A 425 0.87 13.48 20.73
CA ASN A 425 2.21 13.27 20.19
C ASN A 425 2.39 13.66 18.71
N PHE A 426 1.65 14.64 18.19
CA PHE A 426 1.76 15.13 16.79
C PHE A 426 1.68 14.07 15.67
N MET A 427 1.33 12.81 15.98
CA MET A 427 1.01 11.69 15.08
C MET A 427 0.36 10.54 15.85
#